data_AF-A0A9Q0Y3F6-F1
#
_entry.id   AF-A0A9Q0Y3F6-F1
#
_cell.length_a   1.000
_cell.length_b   1.000
_cell.length_c   1.000
_cell.angle_alpha   90.00
_cell.angle_beta   90.00
_cell.angle_gamma   90.00
#
_symmetry.space_group_name_H-M   'P 1'
#
loop_
_entity.id
_entity.type
_entity.pdbx_description
1 polymer ?
#
loop_
_entity_poly.entity_id
_entity_poly.type
_entity_poly.pdbx_seq_one_letter_code
_entity_poly.pdbx_strand_id
1 'polypeptide(L)'
;MGLSSQAILCMQWDEAKSALKQRIMDMERQADLNSCPNFRVPDTHKYRPLPMTYLSQLEIYKFRKSFTLARCEAFTSMVLEARFNSIPREQRLCPCGSDEIESIEHMMFRCSRHKKIRAKYITPLLKDMAGQSDSDYCNQLLLDYSWTTTKLVAKSRAACHSIDS
;
A
#
# COMPACT_ATOMS: atom_id res chain seq x y z
N MET A 1 -17.73 5.41 -19.49
CA MET A 1 -19.07 5.91 -19.87
C MET A 1 -19.48 6.99 -18.88
N GLY A 2 -19.90 8.17 -19.35
CA GLY A 2 -20.26 9.31 -18.50
C GLY A 2 -21.75 9.64 -18.61
N LEU A 3 -22.31 10.28 -17.58
CA LEU A 3 -23.67 10.85 -17.64
C LEU A 3 -23.71 11.93 -18.73
N SER A 4 -24.60 11.78 -19.71
CA SER A 4 -24.80 12.81 -20.74
C SER A 4 -25.75 13.88 -20.25
N SER A 5 -25.54 15.12 -20.72
CA SER A 5 -26.40 16.27 -20.40
C SER A 5 -27.87 15.99 -20.76
N GLN A 6 -28.10 15.31 -21.88
CA GLN A 6 -29.43 14.95 -22.36
C GLN A 6 -30.13 13.94 -21.43
N ALA A 7 -29.39 12.96 -20.88
CA ALA A 7 -29.95 11.98 -19.95
C ALA A 7 -30.37 12.63 -18.62
N ILE A 8 -29.61 13.61 -18.13
CA ILE A 8 -29.92 14.34 -16.89
C ILE A 8 -31.16 15.22 -17.06
N LEU A 9 -31.29 15.90 -18.21
CA LEU A 9 -32.44 16.76 -18.49
C LEU A 9 -33.77 15.98 -18.63
N CYS A 10 -33.70 14.68 -18.91
CA CYS A 10 -34.87 13.81 -18.99
C CYS A 10 -35.25 13.17 -17.64
N MET A 11 -34.45 13.34 -16.58
CA MET A 11 -34.73 12.80 -15.25
C MET A 11 -35.60 13.76 -14.43
N GLN A 12 -36.34 13.22 -13.46
CA GLN A 12 -36.98 14.07 -12.45
C GLN A 12 -35.92 14.71 -11.55
N TRP A 13 -36.24 15.87 -10.95
CA TRP A 13 -35.29 16.66 -10.16
C TRP A 13 -34.53 15.84 -9.09
N ASP A 14 -35.24 15.05 -8.29
CA ASP A 14 -34.61 14.26 -7.22
C ASP A 14 -33.73 13.14 -7.77
N GLU A 15 -34.12 12.54 -8.90
CA GLU A 15 -33.35 11.51 -9.60
C GLU A 15 -32.08 12.11 -10.21
N ALA A 16 -32.19 13.24 -10.91
CA ALA A 16 -31.06 13.98 -11.45
C ALA A 16 -30.06 14.40 -10.35
N LYS A 17 -30.57 14.91 -9.23
CA LYS A 17 -29.78 15.30 -8.06
C LYS A 17 -29.04 14.10 -7.45
N SER A 18 -29.70 12.96 -7.33
CA SER A 18 -29.09 11.72 -6.82
C SER A 18 -28.01 11.20 -7.77
N ALA A 19 -28.29 11.16 -9.07
CA ALA A 19 -27.35 10.70 -10.09
C ALA A 19 -26.07 11.55 -10.14
N LEU A 20 -26.21 12.88 -10.05
CA LEU A 20 -25.07 13.80 -9.98
C LEU A 20 -24.23 13.58 -8.71
N LYS A 21 -24.87 13.41 -7.55
CA LYS A 21 -24.16 13.11 -6.29
C LYS A 21 -23.36 11.82 -6.39
N GLN A 22 -23.97 10.75 -6.87
CA GLN A 22 -23.28 9.48 -7.08
C GLN A 22 -22.10 9.64 -8.04
N ARG A 23 -22.27 10.44 -9.11
CA ARG A 23 -21.19 10.64 -10.06
C ARG A 23 -19.98 11.38 -9.48
N ILE A 24 -20.22 12.38 -8.63
CA ILE A 24 -19.15 13.08 -7.92
C ILE A 24 -18.41 12.09 -7.01
N MET A 25 -19.15 11.29 -6.24
CA MET A 25 -18.55 10.25 -5.39
C MET A 25 -17.74 9.21 -6.18
N ASP A 26 -18.23 8.78 -7.34
CA ASP A 26 -17.52 7.87 -8.23
C ASP A 26 -16.23 8.50 -8.78
N MET A 27 -16.26 9.79 -9.12
CA MET A 27 -15.08 10.51 -9.60
C MET A 27 -14.02 10.64 -8.50
N GLU A 28 -14.43 10.96 -7.28
CA GLU A 28 -13.53 10.99 -6.11
C GLU A 28 -12.94 9.60 -5.84
N ARG A 29 -13.77 8.55 -5.87
CA ARG A 29 -13.30 7.17 -5.73
C ARG A 29 -12.35 6.77 -6.85
N GLN A 30 -12.63 7.15 -8.10
CA GLN A 30 -11.75 6.85 -9.23
C GLN A 30 -10.41 7.59 -9.10
N ALA A 31 -10.42 8.85 -8.64
CA ALA A 31 -9.21 9.60 -8.35
C ALA A 31 -8.38 8.93 -7.24
N ASP A 32 -9.02 8.46 -6.17
CA ASP A 32 -8.35 7.72 -5.10
C ASP A 32 -7.78 6.38 -5.59
N LEU A 33 -8.55 5.61 -6.38
CA LEU A 33 -8.08 4.37 -7.01
C LEU A 33 -6.90 4.60 -7.96
N ASN A 34 -6.91 5.69 -8.73
CA ASN A 34 -5.80 6.06 -9.60
C ASN A 34 -4.57 6.52 -8.80
N SER A 35 -4.77 7.05 -7.59
CA SER A 35 -3.69 7.39 -6.66
C SER A 35 -3.16 6.19 -5.88
N CYS A 36 -3.88 5.06 -5.91
CA CYS A 36 -3.48 3.88 -5.18
C CYS A 36 -2.21 3.30 -5.81
N PRO A 37 -1.19 2.99 -4.99
CA PRO A 37 0.03 2.35 -5.45
C PRO A 37 -0.32 0.99 -6.08
N ASN A 38 0.25 0.74 -7.25
CA ASN A 38 0.11 -0.54 -7.91
C ASN A 38 0.70 -1.65 -7.05
N PHE A 39 0.12 -2.85 -7.14
CA PHE A 39 0.71 -4.04 -6.55
C PHE A 39 2.13 -4.21 -7.09
N ARG A 40 3.14 -4.17 -6.20
CA ARG A 40 4.55 -4.30 -6.61
C ARG A 40 4.76 -5.74 -7.09
N VAL A 41 5.10 -5.91 -8.37
CA VAL A 41 5.35 -7.20 -9.02
C VAL A 41 6.67 -7.20 -9.76
N PRO A 42 7.40 -8.33 -9.78
CA PRO A 42 8.64 -8.38 -10.54
C PRO A 42 8.33 -8.18 -12.02
N ASP A 43 9.23 -7.53 -12.76
CA ASP A 43 8.99 -7.23 -14.19
C ASP A 43 8.73 -8.50 -15.02
N THR A 44 9.28 -9.64 -14.60
CA THR A 44 9.02 -10.97 -15.19
C THR A 44 7.55 -11.39 -15.12
N HIS A 45 6.75 -10.79 -14.24
CA HIS A 45 5.32 -11.07 -14.07
C HIS A 45 4.40 -10.10 -14.82
N LYS A 46 4.90 -9.00 -15.40
CA LYS A 46 4.07 -8.00 -16.11
C LYS A 46 3.34 -8.60 -17.32
N TYR A 47 3.94 -9.60 -17.97
CA TYR A 47 3.43 -10.21 -19.20
C TYR A 47 3.13 -11.71 -19.06
N ARG A 48 3.42 -12.30 -17.89
CA ARG A 48 3.15 -13.71 -17.60
C ARG A 48 2.83 -13.88 -16.12
N PRO A 49 1.61 -14.29 -15.75
CA PRO A 49 1.30 -14.55 -14.35
C PRO A 49 2.04 -15.81 -13.90
N LEU A 50 3.27 -15.62 -13.39
CA LEU A 50 3.99 -16.67 -12.68
C LEU A 50 3.48 -16.70 -11.23
N PRO A 51 3.36 -17.91 -10.63
CA PRO A 51 2.97 -18.03 -9.23
C PRO A 51 3.99 -17.31 -8.33
N MET A 52 3.49 -16.54 -7.37
CA MET A 52 4.35 -15.81 -6.44
C MET A 52 5.04 -16.80 -5.50
N THR A 53 6.36 -16.91 -5.60
CA THR A 53 7.15 -17.95 -4.92
C THR A 53 7.08 -17.81 -3.39
N TYR A 54 6.96 -16.58 -2.87
CA TYR A 54 6.83 -16.36 -1.44
C TYR A 54 5.58 -17.01 -0.81
N LEU A 55 4.51 -17.23 -1.59
CA LEU A 55 3.28 -17.82 -1.08
C LEU A 55 3.44 -19.30 -0.72
N SER A 56 4.33 -20.03 -1.39
CA SER A 56 4.65 -21.42 -1.07
C SER A 56 5.82 -21.52 -0.07
N GLN A 57 6.79 -20.60 -0.13
CA GLN A 57 8.00 -20.67 0.71
C GLN A 57 7.81 -20.14 2.13
N LEU A 58 7.00 -19.09 2.33
CA LEU A 58 6.70 -18.60 3.68
C LEU A 58 5.67 -19.53 4.34
N GLU A 59 6.13 -20.46 5.17
CA GLU A 59 5.27 -21.45 5.85
C GLU A 59 4.25 -20.81 6.80
N ILE A 60 4.63 -19.73 7.48
CA ILE A 60 3.78 -19.05 8.48
C ILE A 60 2.79 -18.11 7.77
N TYR A 61 1.50 -18.35 7.95
CA TYR A 61 0.41 -17.55 7.37
C TYR A 61 0.57 -16.04 7.64
N LYS A 62 0.88 -15.67 8.88
CA LYS A 62 1.09 -14.27 9.27
C LYS A 62 2.16 -13.59 8.41
N PHE A 63 3.23 -14.31 8.06
CA PHE A 63 4.31 -13.76 7.24
C PHE A 63 3.88 -13.59 5.79
N ARG A 64 3.15 -14.56 5.21
CA ARG A 64 2.54 -14.41 3.88
C ARG A 64 1.66 -13.17 3.84
N LYS A 65 0.69 -13.08 4.75
CA LYS A 65 -0.25 -11.95 4.84
C LYS A 65 0.47 -10.62 4.95
N SER A 66 1.39 -10.47 5.90
CA SER A 66 2.10 -9.21 6.11
C SER A 66 2.99 -8.81 4.94
N PHE A 67 3.59 -9.78 4.23
CA PHE A 67 4.37 -9.49 3.03
C PHE A 67 3.48 -9.08 1.85
N THR A 68 2.36 -9.77 1.62
CA THR A 68 1.37 -9.40 0.61
C THR A 68 0.83 -7.99 0.85
N LEU A 69 0.44 -7.67 2.09
CA LEU A 69 -0.07 -6.35 2.44
C LEU A 69 0.96 -5.25 2.17
N ALA A 70 2.25 -5.50 2.45
CA ALA A 70 3.31 -4.54 2.14
C ALA A 70 3.45 -4.29 0.63
N ARG A 71 3.31 -5.32 -0.21
CA ARG A 71 3.34 -5.18 -1.68
C ARG A 71 2.15 -4.44 -2.26
N CYS A 72 1.01 -4.49 -1.57
CA CYS A 72 -0.21 -3.75 -1.91
C CYS A 72 -0.27 -2.34 -1.27
N GLU A 73 0.73 -1.98 -0.45
CA GLU A 73 0.67 -0.82 0.46
C GLU A 73 -0.65 -0.74 1.25
N ALA A 74 -1.14 -1.90 1.72
CA ALA A 74 -2.42 -2.05 2.41
C ALA A 74 -2.20 -2.25 3.92
N PHE A 75 -1.88 -1.17 4.63
CA PHE A 75 -1.54 -1.20 6.06
C PHE A 75 -2.76 -1.03 6.96
N THR A 76 -2.75 -1.72 8.10
CA THR A 76 -3.90 -1.86 9.00
C THR A 76 -4.19 -0.64 9.87
N SER A 77 -3.23 0.27 10.09
CA SER A 77 -3.34 1.31 11.10
C SER A 77 -4.10 2.55 10.64
N MET A 78 -3.66 3.25 9.58
CA MET A 78 -4.33 4.48 9.13
C MET A 78 -4.66 4.46 7.64
N VAL A 79 -3.85 3.84 6.77
CA VAL A 79 -4.15 3.83 5.33
C VAL A 79 -5.50 3.16 5.02
N LEU A 80 -5.81 2.02 5.63
CA LEU A 80 -7.09 1.32 5.38
C LEU A 80 -8.29 2.05 5.99
N GLU A 81 -8.17 2.53 7.22
CA GLU A 81 -9.23 3.30 7.88
C GLU A 81 -9.47 4.64 7.17
N ALA A 82 -8.40 5.35 6.80
CA ALA A 82 -8.46 6.61 6.07
C ALA A 82 -9.07 6.43 4.67
N ARG A 83 -8.77 5.33 3.97
CA ARG A 83 -9.46 4.98 2.72
C ARG A 83 -10.94 4.71 2.94
N PHE A 84 -11.29 3.97 4.00
CA PHE A 84 -12.69 3.71 4.34
C PHE A 84 -13.46 4.99 4.66
N ASN A 85 -12.80 5.95 5.33
CA ASN A 85 -13.36 7.25 5.69
C ASN A 85 -13.17 8.33 4.61
N SER A 86 -12.78 7.97 3.38
CA SER A 86 -12.56 8.90 2.25
C SER A 86 -11.60 10.06 2.56
N ILE A 87 -10.62 9.85 3.44
CA ILE A 87 -9.60 10.84 3.76
C ILE A 87 -8.59 10.92 2.60
N PRO A 88 -8.29 12.11 2.05
CA PRO A 88 -7.30 12.30 0.98
C PRO A 88 -5.92 11.77 1.34
N ARG A 89 -5.15 11.28 0.36
CA ARG A 89 -3.84 10.65 0.57
C ARG A 89 -2.87 11.54 1.36
N GLU A 90 -2.89 12.84 1.06
CA GLU A 90 -2.05 13.86 1.66
C GLU A 90 -2.32 14.03 3.17
N GLN A 91 -3.51 13.62 3.62
CA GLN A 91 -3.96 13.70 5.01
C GLN A 91 -3.85 12.37 5.75
N ARG A 92 -3.38 11.29 5.09
CA ARG A 92 -3.19 9.96 5.69
C ARG A 92 -1.88 9.91 6.45
N LEU A 93 -1.77 10.69 7.53
CA LEU A 93 -0.53 10.84 8.28
C LEU A 93 -0.22 9.61 9.14
N CYS A 94 1.07 9.31 9.29
CA CYS A 94 1.52 8.27 10.19
C CYS A 94 1.34 8.72 11.65
N PRO A 95 0.81 7.86 12.54
CA PRO A 95 0.65 8.17 13.97
C PRO A 95 1.99 8.28 14.74
N CYS A 96 3.13 8.19 14.05
CA CYS A 96 4.45 8.34 14.68
C CYS A 96 4.82 9.78 15.05
N GLY A 97 3.98 10.76 14.68
CA GLY A 97 4.14 12.17 15.02
C GLY A 97 5.15 12.94 14.17
N SER A 98 5.51 12.42 12.98
CA SER A 98 6.44 13.09 12.07
C SER A 98 5.75 13.92 10.98
N ASP A 99 4.42 14.03 11.01
CA ASP A 99 3.59 14.65 9.97
C ASP A 99 3.90 14.13 8.54
N GLU A 100 4.44 12.91 8.44
CA GLU A 100 4.67 12.26 7.16
C GLU A 100 3.48 11.39 6.79
N ILE A 101 3.14 11.32 5.50
CA ILE A 101 2.15 10.40 4.97
C ILE A 101 2.55 8.96 5.33
N GLU A 102 1.62 8.18 5.85
CA GLU A 102 1.82 6.76 6.14
C GLU A 102 2.00 6.00 4.81
N SER A 103 3.25 5.64 4.51
CA SER A 103 3.64 4.86 3.33
C SER A 103 4.57 3.71 3.72
N ILE A 104 4.75 2.76 2.80
CA ILE A 104 5.65 1.63 3.03
C ILE A 104 7.10 2.11 3.21
N GLU A 105 7.53 3.12 2.44
CA GLU A 105 8.84 3.76 2.54
C GLU A 105 9.04 4.36 3.93
N HIS A 106 8.07 5.18 4.39
CA HIS A 106 8.11 5.76 5.72
C HIS A 106 8.25 4.66 6.78
N MET A 107 7.39 3.64 6.75
CA MET A 107 7.39 2.56 7.74
C MET A 107 8.63 1.67 7.68
N MET A 108 9.23 1.48 6.50
CA MET A 108 10.41 0.62 6.33
C MET A 108 11.71 1.34 6.69
N PHE A 109 11.80 2.65 6.50
CA PHE A 109 13.09 3.36 6.57
C PHE A 109 13.14 4.45 7.64
N ARG A 110 12.03 5.15 7.92
CA ARG A 110 12.05 6.40 8.72
C ARG A 110 11.27 6.29 10.03
N CYS A 111 10.09 5.68 10.02
CA CYS A 111 9.12 5.64 11.12
C CYS A 111 9.76 5.33 12.48
N SER A 112 9.58 6.23 13.45
CA SER A 112 10.15 6.13 14.79
C SER A 112 9.57 4.94 15.57
N ARG A 113 8.26 4.66 15.42
CA ARG A 113 7.56 3.51 16.05
C ARG A 113 8.22 2.18 15.70
N HIS A 114 8.76 2.06 14.49
CA HIS A 114 9.34 0.82 13.97
C HIS A 114 10.86 0.77 14.05
N LYS A 115 11.52 1.72 14.73
CA LYS A 115 12.99 1.83 14.78
C LYS A 115 13.69 0.53 15.20
N LYS A 116 13.23 -0.11 16.27
CA LYS A 116 13.82 -1.37 16.79
C LYS A 116 13.64 -2.54 15.81
N ILE A 117 12.45 -2.67 15.22
CA ILE A 117 12.15 -3.71 14.23
C ILE A 117 12.98 -3.50 12.97
N ARG A 118 13.07 -2.25 12.49
CA ARG A 118 13.87 -1.85 11.34
C ARG A 118 15.35 -2.22 11.54
N ALA A 119 15.93 -1.83 12.68
CA ALA A 119 17.31 -2.16 13.01
C ALA A 119 17.59 -3.67 12.99
N LYS A 120 16.62 -4.48 13.43
CA LYS A 120 16.76 -5.94 13.50
C LYS A 120 16.64 -6.64 12.15
N TYR A 121 15.70 -6.22 11.30
CA TYR A 121 15.31 -6.99 10.12
C TYR A 121 15.58 -6.29 8.79
N ILE A 122 15.52 -4.96 8.74
CA ILE A 122 15.62 -4.19 7.49
C ILE A 122 17.01 -3.59 7.33
N THR A 123 17.56 -2.93 8.36
CA THR A 123 18.91 -2.32 8.31
C THR A 123 20.01 -3.29 7.83
N PRO A 124 20.02 -4.59 8.21
CA PRO A 124 21.01 -5.53 7.68
C PRO A 124 20.96 -5.71 6.16
N LEU A 125 19.79 -5.49 5.54
CA LEU A 125 19.59 -5.61 4.09
C LEU A 125 20.07 -4.37 3.33
N LEU A 126 20.24 -3.23 4.01
CA LEU A 126 20.57 -1.95 3.37
C LEU A 126 22.08 -1.73 3.16
N LYS A 127 22.92 -2.60 3.71
CA LYS A 127 24.38 -2.43 3.74
C LYS A 127 25.02 -2.32 2.35
N ASP A 128 24.43 -3.00 1.36
CA ASP A 128 25.01 -3.14 0.02
C ASP A 128 24.38 -2.21 -1.02
N MET A 129 23.49 -1.30 -0.62
CA MET A 129 22.62 -0.60 -1.56
C MET A 129 22.76 0.95 -1.54
N ALA A 130 23.88 1.50 -1.07
CA ALA A 130 24.05 2.95 -0.89
C ALA A 130 23.69 3.81 -2.14
N GLY A 131 23.00 4.93 -1.92
CA GLY A 131 22.74 5.97 -2.93
C GLY A 131 21.41 5.90 -3.68
N GLN A 132 20.56 4.90 -3.40
CA GLN A 132 19.25 4.77 -4.06
C GLN A 132 18.13 5.49 -3.29
N SER A 133 17.00 5.75 -3.96
CA SER A 133 15.81 6.32 -3.33
C SER A 133 15.07 5.29 -2.47
N ASP A 134 14.29 5.76 -1.49
CA ASP A 134 13.43 4.89 -0.67
C ASP A 134 12.51 3.99 -1.53
N SER A 135 11.99 4.52 -2.63
CA SER A 135 11.11 3.78 -3.55
C SER A 135 11.84 2.61 -4.21
N ASP A 136 13.09 2.82 -4.63
CA ASP A 136 13.93 1.79 -5.26
C ASP A 136 14.27 0.67 -4.29
N TYR A 137 14.60 1.02 -3.04
CA TYR A 137 14.79 0.03 -1.98
C TYR A 137 13.51 -0.76 -1.72
N CYS A 138 12.37 -0.08 -1.60
CA CYS A 138 11.10 -0.76 -1.40
C CYS A 138 10.81 -1.74 -2.53
N ASN A 139 11.08 -1.37 -3.79
CA ASN A 139 10.96 -2.29 -4.91
C ASN A 139 11.87 -3.51 -4.71
N GLN A 140 13.18 -3.32 -4.53
CA GLN A 140 14.10 -4.46 -4.37
C GLN A 140 13.74 -5.38 -3.20
N LEU A 141 13.27 -4.82 -2.09
CA LEU A 141 12.90 -5.58 -0.89
C LEU A 141 11.56 -6.32 -1.03
N LEU A 142 10.64 -5.86 -1.90
CA LEU A 142 9.27 -6.39 -2.01
C LEU A 142 9.03 -7.24 -3.27
N LEU A 143 9.97 -7.26 -4.21
CA LEU A 143 9.92 -8.04 -5.46
C LEU A 143 10.33 -9.52 -5.32
N ASP A 144 10.46 -10.03 -4.10
CA ASP A 144 10.66 -11.45 -3.78
C ASP A 144 11.76 -12.24 -4.54
N TYR A 145 12.74 -11.55 -5.14
CA TYR A 145 13.86 -12.16 -5.86
C TYR A 145 14.79 -13.00 -4.96
N SER A 146 14.92 -12.61 -3.68
CA SER A 146 15.77 -13.29 -2.71
C SER A 146 14.93 -13.79 -1.54
N TRP A 147 14.97 -15.10 -1.32
CA TRP A 147 14.28 -15.73 -0.19
C TRP A 147 14.68 -15.13 1.16
N THR A 148 15.97 -14.87 1.36
CA THR A 148 16.49 -14.28 2.60
C THR A 148 15.88 -12.90 2.84
N THR A 149 15.84 -12.07 1.80
CA THR A 149 15.23 -10.73 1.83
C THR A 149 13.74 -10.84 2.12
N THR A 150 13.00 -11.64 1.34
CA THR A 150 11.56 -11.88 1.51
C THR A 150 11.22 -12.28 2.93
N LYS A 151 11.96 -13.24 3.49
CA LYS A 151 11.74 -13.74 4.86
C LYS A 151 11.97 -12.66 5.92
N LEU A 152 13.02 -11.86 5.78
CA LEU A 152 13.33 -10.79 6.73
C LEU A 152 12.31 -9.63 6.66
N VAL A 153 11.91 -9.24 5.45
CA VAL A 153 10.87 -8.23 5.24
C VAL A 153 9.54 -8.72 5.80
N ALA A 154 9.13 -9.96 5.50
CA ALA A 154 7.90 -10.55 6.03
C ALA A 154 7.88 -10.57 7.56
N LYS A 155 9.00 -10.94 8.21
CA LYS A 155 9.16 -10.89 9.67
C LYS A 155 9.07 -9.46 10.21
N SER A 156 9.72 -8.50 9.55
CA SER A 156 9.63 -7.09 9.92
C SER A 156 8.18 -6.62 9.91
N ARG A 157 7.46 -6.86 8.82
CA ARG A 157 6.08 -6.41 8.65
C ARG A 157 5.14 -7.09 9.64
N ALA A 158 5.28 -8.39 9.84
CA ALA A 158 4.50 -9.13 10.82
C ALA A 158 4.72 -8.65 12.26
N ALA A 159 5.92 -8.15 12.59
CA ALA A 159 6.21 -7.56 13.88
C ALA A 159 5.63 -6.14 14.02
N CYS A 160 5.66 -5.32 12.96
CA CYS A 160 5.04 -3.99 12.95
C CYS A 160 3.53 -4.08 13.21
N HIS A 161 2.83 -5.00 12.53
CA HIS A 161 1.39 -5.19 12.75
C HIS A 161 1.02 -5.49 14.20
N SER A 162 1.91 -6.11 14.98
CA SER A 162 1.66 -6.37 16.41
C SER A 162 1.86 -5.15 17.32
N ILE A 163 2.46 -4.06 16.82
CA ILE A 163 2.56 -2.77 17.49
C ILE A 163 1.34 -1.89 17.15
N ASP A 164 0.78 -2.11 15.96
CA ASP A 164 -0.33 -1.33 15.41
C ASP A 164 -1.72 -1.91 15.73
N SER A 165 -1.79 -3.14 16.27
CA SER A 165 -3.03 -3.77 16.78
C SER A 165 -3.20 -3.52 18.27
#